data_AF-A0A1F1KCU0-F1
#
_entry.id   AF-A0A1F1KCU0-F1
#
_cell.length_a   1.000
_cell.length_b   1.000
_cell.length_c   1.000
_cell.angle_alpha   90.00
_cell.angle_beta   90.00
_cell.angle_gamma   90.00
#
_symmetry.space_group_name_H-M   'P 1'
#
loop_
_entity.id
_entity.type
_entity.pdbx_description
1 polymer ?
#
loop_
_entity_poly.entity_id
_entity_poly.type
_entity_poly.pdbx_seq_one_letter_code
_entity_poly.pdbx_strand_id
1 'polypeptide(L)'
;MALNIKNERVHELARQAAQVRGTTQTSALEAALEEYLARHGATEGAAEGRFERATVLVQQIRNGLSLDDGESLSADLADLYDEQGLPR
;
A
#
# COMPACT_ATOMS: atom_id res chain seq x y z
N MET A 1 -7.02 18.83 -16.81
CA MET A 1 -7.82 19.95 -16.24
C MET A 1 -6.86 21.00 -15.72
N ALA A 2 -7.22 22.29 -15.69
CA ALA A 2 -6.34 23.35 -15.22
C ALA A 2 -6.57 23.64 -13.72
N LEU A 3 -5.51 23.58 -12.91
CA LEU A 3 -5.53 23.99 -11.51
C LEU A 3 -5.36 25.52 -11.43
N ASN A 4 -6.29 26.21 -10.78
CA ASN A 4 -6.20 27.65 -10.54
C ASN A 4 -5.86 27.93 -9.07
N ILE A 5 -4.64 28.41 -8.83
CA ILE A 5 -4.17 28.81 -7.51
C ILE A 5 -4.18 30.33 -7.46
N LYS A 6 -4.98 30.95 -6.59
CA LYS A 6 -5.06 32.42 -6.46
C LYS A 6 -4.10 33.01 -5.42
N ASN A 7 -3.08 32.25 -5.03
CA ASN A 7 -2.12 32.64 -4.01
C ASN A 7 -0.80 33.09 -4.66
N GLU A 8 -0.45 34.37 -4.50
CA GLU A 8 0.74 34.99 -5.11
C GLU A 8 2.05 34.30 -4.70
N ARG A 9 2.17 33.92 -3.42
CA ARG A 9 3.35 33.21 -2.92
C ARG A 9 3.55 31.87 -3.61
N VAL A 10 2.46 31.15 -3.92
CA VAL A 10 2.56 29.86 -4.61
C VAL A 10 3.01 30.06 -6.07
N HIS A 11 2.55 31.12 -6.74
CA HIS A 11 3.04 31.47 -8.08
C HIS A 11 4.53 31.80 -8.09
N GLU A 12 5.01 32.55 -7.09
CA GLU A 12 6.44 32.86 -6.96
C GLU A 12 7.28 31.60 -6.75
N LEU A 13 6.84 30.70 -5.86
CA LEU A 13 7.50 29.42 -5.63
C LEU A 13 7.51 28.56 -6.88
N ALA A 14 6.39 28.48 -7.62
CA ALA A 14 6.31 27.74 -8.87
C ALA A 14 7.25 28.31 -9.94
N ARG A 15 7.34 29.64 -10.05
CA ARG A 15 8.27 30.33 -10.95
C ARG A 15 9.73 30.03 -10.59
N GLN A 16 10.10 30.11 -9.32
CA GLN A 16 11.45 29.81 -8.86
C GLN A 16 11.82 28.34 -9.10
N ALA A 17 10.92 27.41 -8.77
CA ALA A 17 11.12 25.98 -8.99
C ALA A 17 11.32 25.66 -10.48
N ALA A 18 10.52 26.28 -11.35
CA ALA A 18 10.66 26.17 -12.81
C ALA A 18 12.00 26.69 -13.32
N GLN A 19 12.47 27.83 -12.80
CA GLN A 19 13.75 28.40 -13.19
C GLN A 19 14.93 27.51 -12.77
N VAL A 20 14.87 26.92 -11.58
CA VAL A 20 15.89 25.98 -11.09
C VAL A 20 15.91 24.69 -11.91
N ARG A 21 14.74 24.18 -12.32
CA ARG A 21 14.61 22.95 -13.11
C ARG A 21 14.76 23.14 -14.62
N GLY A 22 14.68 24.37 -15.12
CA GLY A 22 14.64 24.65 -16.56
C GLY A 22 13.36 24.15 -17.24
N THR A 23 12.25 24.07 -16.50
CA THR A 23 10.96 23.53 -16.98
C THR A 23 9.84 24.59 -16.92
N THR A 24 8.62 24.23 -17.32
CA THR A 24 7.45 25.08 -17.07
C THR A 24 7.07 25.07 -15.59
N GLN A 25 6.33 26.09 -15.13
CA GLN A 25 5.80 26.17 -13.76
C GLN A 25 4.92 24.96 -13.42
N THR A 26 4.07 24.54 -14.37
CA THR A 26 3.22 23.35 -14.19
C THR A 26 4.06 22.10 -14.02
N SER A 27 5.05 21.87 -14.89
CA SER A 27 5.92 20.68 -14.81
C SER A 27 6.78 20.67 -13.54
N ALA A 28 7.24 21.84 -13.09
CA ALA A 28 7.95 21.96 -11.82
C ALA A 28 7.05 21.65 -10.61
N LEU A 29 5.79 22.10 -10.66
CA LEU A 29 4.81 21.83 -9.62
C LEU A 29 4.42 20.35 -9.58
N GLU A 30 4.17 19.74 -10.74
CA GLU A 30 3.90 18.30 -10.87
C GLU A 30 5.04 17.47 -10.27
N ALA A 31 6.28 17.75 -10.66
CA ALA A 31 7.43 17.02 -10.15
C ALA A 31 7.62 17.18 -8.63
N ALA A 32 7.37 18.37 -8.08
CA ALA A 32 7.46 18.61 -6.64
C ALA A 32 6.37 17.85 -5.85
N LEU A 33 5.15 17.79 -6.40
CA LEU A 33 4.04 17.03 -5.82
C LEU A 33 4.28 15.53 -5.92
N GLU A 34 4.78 15.03 -7.05
CA GLU A 34 5.17 13.63 -7.21
C GLU A 34 6.27 13.24 -6.22
N GLU A 35 7.29 14.07 -6.04
CA GLU A 35 8.36 13.83 -5.06
C GLU A 35 7.83 13.84 -3.62
N TYR A 36 6.94 14.78 -3.30
CA TYR A 36 6.25 14.84 -2.00
C TYR A 36 5.42 13.58 -1.75
N LEU A 37 4.62 13.15 -2.73
CA LEU A 37 3.81 11.93 -2.63
C LEU A 37 4.66 10.66 -2.64
N ALA A 38 5.81 10.62 -3.32
CA ALA A 38 6.73 9.48 -3.23
C ALA A 38 7.36 9.40 -1.83
N ARG A 39 7.74 10.56 -1.27
CA ARG A 39 8.34 10.67 0.06
C ARG A 39 7.35 10.40 1.20
N HIS A 40 6.09 10.79 1.02
CA HIS A 40 5.08 10.80 2.10
C HIS A 40 3.86 9.91 1.84
N GLY A 41 3.62 9.49 0.60
CA GLY A 41 2.45 8.73 0.13
C GLY A 41 2.69 7.22 -0.04
N ALA A 42 3.84 6.70 0.36
CA ALA A 42 4.03 5.25 0.57
C ALA A 42 3.14 4.68 1.70
N THR A 43 2.30 5.49 2.35
CA THR A 43 1.43 5.10 3.45
C THR A 43 -0.01 4.79 3.03
N GLU A 44 -0.59 5.42 2.00
CA GLU A 44 -1.99 5.18 1.64
C GLU A 44 -2.13 4.05 0.61
N GLY A 45 -1.54 4.18 -0.58
CA GLY A 45 -1.63 3.14 -1.62
C GLY A 45 -0.86 1.84 -1.31
N ALA A 46 0.22 1.92 -0.51
CA ALA A 46 1.00 0.73 -0.16
C ALA A 46 0.47 -0.01 1.08
N ALA A 47 -0.33 0.62 1.94
CA ALA A 47 -1.02 -0.08 3.02
C ALA A 47 -2.21 -0.87 2.46
N GLU A 48 -2.99 -0.25 1.58
CA GLU A 48 -4.12 -0.88 0.90
C GLU A 48 -3.64 -2.03 0.00
N GLY A 49 -2.60 -1.79 -0.80
CA GLY A 49 -1.99 -2.84 -1.62
C GLY A 49 -1.26 -3.93 -0.80
N ARG A 50 -0.82 -3.66 0.43
CA ARG A 50 -0.26 -4.69 1.34
C ARG A 50 -1.38 -5.52 1.98
N PHE A 51 -2.46 -4.87 2.40
CA PHE A 51 -3.63 -5.53 2.98
C PHE A 51 -4.32 -6.43 1.96
N GLU A 52 -4.48 -5.97 0.72
CA GLU A 52 -5.06 -6.75 -0.37
C GLU A 52 -4.19 -7.98 -0.72
N ARG A 53 -2.85 -7.80 -0.80
CA ARG A 53 -1.91 -8.92 -0.98
C ARG A 53 -1.94 -9.92 0.18
N ALA A 54 -2.01 -9.44 1.42
CA ALA A 54 -2.12 -10.30 2.61
C ALA A 54 -3.43 -11.07 2.62
N THR A 55 -4.53 -10.43 2.23
CA THR A 55 -5.86 -11.05 2.14
C THR A 55 -5.87 -12.17 1.09
N VAL A 56 -5.29 -11.94 -0.08
CA VAL A 56 -5.16 -12.96 -1.13
C VAL A 56 -4.33 -14.15 -0.66
N LEU A 57 -3.20 -13.91 0.02
CA LEU A 57 -2.34 -14.97 0.58
C LEU A 57 -3.09 -15.81 1.63
N VAL A 58 -3.81 -15.17 2.56
CA VAL A 58 -4.61 -15.86 3.58
C VAL A 58 -5.71 -16.70 2.93
N GLN A 59 -6.36 -16.18 1.89
CA GLN A 59 -7.38 -16.93 1.14
C GLN A 59 -6.78 -18.16 0.44
N GLN A 60 -5.59 -18.02 -0.17
CA GLN A 60 -4.89 -19.13 -0.82
C GLN A 60 -4.48 -20.21 0.18
N ILE A 61 -3.96 -19.82 1.34
CA ILE A 61 -3.63 -20.75 2.43
C ILE A 61 -4.89 -21.48 2.89
N ARG A 62 -5.98 -20.77 3.17
CA ARG A 62 -7.26 -21.38 3.57
C ARG A 62 -7.78 -22.37 2.53
N ASN A 63 -7.73 -22.01 1.25
CA ASN A 63 -8.20 -22.87 0.18
C ASN A 63 -7.30 -24.11 0.02
N GLY A 64 -5.98 -23.96 0.12
CA GLY A 64 -5.04 -25.08 0.08
C GLY A 64 -5.21 -26.03 1.28
N LEU A 65 -5.51 -25.50 2.45
CA LEU A 65 -5.79 -26.27 3.67
C LEU A 65 -7.17 -26.95 3.67
N SER A 66 -8.08 -26.54 2.79
CA SER A 66 -9.43 -27.12 2.68
C SER A 66 -9.54 -28.19 1.59
N LEU A 67 -8.50 -28.42 0.79
CA LEU A 67 -8.54 -29.30 -0.38
C LEU A 67 -7.97 -30.70 -0.15
N ASP A 68 -7.18 -30.90 0.93
CA ASP A 68 -6.82 -32.23 1.40
C ASP A 68 -7.78 -32.62 2.53
N ASP A 69 -8.71 -33.50 2.15
CA ASP A 69 -9.64 -34.25 2.98
C ASP A 69 -10.75 -33.45 3.69
N GLY A 70 -11.98 -33.98 3.62
CA GLY A 70 -13.19 -33.42 4.21
C GLY A 70 -13.18 -33.37 5.76
N GLU A 71 -12.03 -33.57 6.38
CA GLU A 71 -11.74 -33.28 7.78
C GLU A 71 -10.87 -32.02 7.81
N SER A 72 -11.43 -30.93 8.36
CA SER A 72 -10.67 -29.70 8.59
C SER A 72 -9.35 -30.06 9.28
N LEU A 73 -8.20 -29.58 8.79
CA LEU A 73 -6.86 -29.79 9.39
C LEU A 73 -6.84 -29.64 10.93
N SER A 74 -7.74 -28.83 11.46
CA SER A 74 -8.00 -28.67 12.90
C SER A 74 -8.44 -29.94 13.64
N ALA A 75 -9.14 -30.87 12.99
CA ALA A 75 -9.62 -32.13 13.56
C ALA A 75 -8.45 -33.11 13.74
N ASP A 76 -7.58 -33.23 12.74
CA ASP A 76 -6.37 -34.06 12.82
C ASP A 76 -5.38 -33.52 13.86
N LEU A 77 -5.18 -32.18 13.87
CA LEU A 77 -4.32 -31.55 14.88
C LEU A 77 -4.87 -31.68 16.31
N ALA A 78 -6.19 -31.78 16.48
CA ALA A 78 -6.80 -31.95 17.80
C ALA A 78 -6.55 -33.34 18.42
N ASP A 79 -6.19 -34.34 17.62
CA ASP A 79 -5.82 -35.67 18.13
C ASP A 79 -4.34 -35.75 18.52
N LEU A 80 -3.47 -34.98 17.84
CA LEU A 80 -2.03 -34.96 18.11
C LEU A 80 -1.62 -34.05 19.28
N TYR A 81 -2.39 -32.99 19.58
CA TYR A 81 -2.03 -32.00 20.59
C TYR A 81 -3.10 -31.89 21.69
N ASP A 82 -2.68 -31.64 22.93
CA ASP A 82 -3.58 -31.39 24.06
C ASP A 82 -4.18 -29.97 24.04
N GLU A 83 -5.07 -29.67 24.99
CA GLU A 83 -5.74 -28.36 25.09
C GLU A 83 -4.78 -27.18 25.35
N GLN A 84 -3.53 -27.47 25.70
CA GLN A 84 -2.46 -26.50 25.96
C GLN A 84 -1.52 -26.36 24.75
N GLY A 85 -1.76 -27.13 23.68
CA GLY A 85 -0.98 -27.11 22.44
C GLY A 85 0.30 -27.95 22.49
N LEU A 86 0.44 -28.86 23.46
CA LEU A 86 1.58 -29.78 23.56
C LEU A 86 1.26 -31.11 22.87
N PRO A 87 2.26 -31.77 22.23
CA PRO A 87 2.05 -33.10 21.68
C PRO A 87 1.62 -34.07 22.78
N ARG A 88 0.60 -34.88 22.50
CA ARG A 88 0.18 -35.98 23.39
C ARG A 88 1.23 -37.09 23.49
#